data_AF-A0A6G1X1P0-F1
#
_entry.id   AF-A0A6G1X1P0-F1
#
_cell.length_a   1.000
_cell.length_b   1.000
_cell.length_c   1.000
_cell.angle_alpha   90.00
_cell.angle_beta   90.00
_cell.angle_gamma   90.00
#
_symmetry.space_group_name_H-M   'P 1'
#
loop_
_entity.id
_entity.type
_entity.pdbx_description
1 polymer ?
#
loop_
_entity_poly.entity_id
_entity_poly.type
_entity_poly.pdbx_seq_one_letter_code
_entity_poly.pdbx_strand_id
1 'polypeptide(L)'
;MKAIELDEVQKALDQYSNRDVYIHLETTNGAYAKHFDRNAYNVGAFIRNAEVRYTRAKLVDAGDAFRVGLKMDKGWIYAEGVTDWELNEDGQLLMAGHDSEGRVMVALQISENPFRY
;
A
#
# COMPACT_ATOMS: atom_id res chain seq x y z
N MET A 1 0.92 10.01 -8.89
CA MET A 1 -0.06 8.90 -8.84
C MET A 1 -1.32 9.23 -9.61
N LYS A 2 -1.99 8.19 -10.12
CA LYS A 2 -3.28 8.24 -10.81
C LYS A 2 -4.29 7.30 -10.12
N ALA A 3 -5.57 7.45 -10.39
CA ALA A 3 -6.60 6.56 -9.85
C ALA A 3 -6.33 5.09 -10.20
N ILE A 4 -6.67 4.19 -9.28
CA ILE A 4 -6.54 2.74 -9.49
C ILE A 4 -7.44 2.28 -10.64
N GLU A 5 -6.81 1.63 -11.62
CA GLU A 5 -7.47 0.85 -12.65
C GLU A 5 -7.27 -0.62 -12.30
N LEU A 6 -8.35 -1.31 -11.93
CA LEU A 6 -8.29 -2.61 -11.26
C LEU A 6 -7.41 -3.64 -12.01
N ASP A 7 -7.58 -3.74 -13.33
CA ASP A 7 -6.84 -4.70 -14.15
C ASP A 7 -5.37 -4.33 -14.32
N GLU A 8 -5.06 -3.03 -14.44
CA GLU A 8 -3.68 -2.56 -14.57
C GLU A 8 -2.88 -2.80 -13.28
N VAL A 9 -3.48 -2.46 -12.15
CA VAL A 9 -2.84 -2.63 -10.83
C VAL A 9 -2.73 -4.09 -10.45
N GLN A 10 -3.76 -4.91 -10.71
CA GLN A 10 -3.67 -6.36 -10.50
C GLN A 10 -2.53 -6.96 -11.35
N LYS A 11 -2.39 -6.56 -12.61
CA LYS A 11 -1.29 -7.01 -13.47
C LYS A 11 0.07 -6.57 -12.94
N ALA A 12 0.19 -5.34 -12.42
CA ALA A 12 1.43 -4.87 -11.80
C ALA A 12 1.79 -5.70 -10.55
N LEU A 13 0.82 -5.95 -9.67
CA LEU A 13 0.99 -6.82 -8.50
C LEU A 13 1.45 -8.23 -8.90
N ASP A 14 0.86 -8.81 -9.93
CA ASP A 14 1.20 -10.17 -10.39
C ASP A 14 2.65 -10.26 -10.89
N GLN A 15 3.26 -9.19 -11.41
CA GLN A 15 4.64 -9.17 -11.89
C GLN A 15 5.69 -9.41 -10.79
N TYR A 16 5.40 -9.01 -9.56
CA TYR A 16 6.29 -9.18 -8.41
C TYR A 16 6.02 -10.48 -7.64
N SER A 17 4.98 -11.23 -8.00
CA SER A 17 4.66 -12.51 -7.35
C SER A 17 5.79 -13.52 -7.54
N ASN A 18 6.04 -14.32 -6.51
CA ASN A 18 7.08 -15.36 -6.46
C ASN A 18 8.52 -14.83 -6.64
N ARG A 19 8.76 -13.56 -6.31
CA ARG A 19 10.08 -12.92 -6.23
C ARG A 19 10.33 -12.40 -4.83
N ASP A 20 11.59 -12.27 -4.45
CA ASP A 20 11.98 -11.58 -3.23
C ASP A 20 11.87 -10.07 -3.49
N VAL A 21 11.04 -9.38 -2.71
CA VAL A 21 10.72 -7.97 -2.89
C VAL A 21 10.70 -7.24 -1.56
N TYR A 22 10.93 -5.93 -1.62
CA TYR A 22 10.87 -5.03 -0.48
C TYR A 22 9.51 -4.37 -0.41
N ILE A 23 8.88 -4.47 0.76
CA ILE A 23 7.61 -3.83 1.06
C ILE A 23 7.84 -2.63 1.97
N HIS A 24 7.18 -1.54 1.61
CA HIS A 24 6.86 -0.47 2.53
C HIS A 24 5.34 -0.46 2.74
N LEU A 25 4.92 -0.53 4.00
CA LEU A 25 3.53 -0.38 4.40
C LEU A 25 3.47 0.64 5.52
N GLU A 26 2.64 1.64 5.32
CA GLU A 26 2.39 2.69 6.30
C GLU A 26 0.89 2.89 6.44
N THR A 27 0.45 3.05 7.69
CA THR A 27 -0.88 3.54 8.01
C THR A 27 -0.74 4.65 9.03
N THR A 28 -1.49 5.72 8.83
CA THR A 28 -1.42 6.94 9.62
C THR A 28 -2.79 7.24 10.23
N ASN A 29 -3.50 6.19 10.66
CA ASN A 29 -4.87 6.28 11.15
C ASN A 29 -4.95 7.29 12.32
N GLY A 30 -5.32 8.52 11.98
CA GLY A 30 -5.33 9.62 12.90
C GLY A 30 -3.99 10.23 13.30
N ALA A 31 -2.90 10.11 12.52
CA ALA A 31 -1.74 11.01 12.70
C ALA A 31 -2.16 12.49 12.71
N TYR A 32 -3.24 12.79 11.96
CA TYR A 32 -3.92 14.08 11.90
C TYR A 32 -5.27 14.12 12.62
N ALA A 33 -5.73 13.04 13.25
CA ALA A 33 -7.04 13.05 13.88
C ALA A 33 -7.11 14.07 15.03
N LYS A 34 -5.99 14.33 15.71
CA LYS A 34 -5.86 15.43 16.69
C LYS A 34 -6.08 16.84 16.12
N HIS A 35 -5.94 17.03 14.81
CA HIS A 35 -6.28 18.30 14.15
C HIS A 35 -7.81 18.51 14.06
N PHE A 36 -8.59 17.43 13.98
CA PHE A 36 -10.07 17.46 13.88
C PHE A 36 -10.76 17.20 15.22
N ASP A 37 -10.18 16.35 16.06
CA ASP A 37 -10.64 16.02 17.40
C ASP A 37 -9.43 15.79 18.33
N ARG A 38 -9.23 16.69 19.30
CA ARG A 38 -8.13 16.60 20.28
C ARG A 38 -8.14 15.30 21.09
N ASN A 39 -9.26 14.58 21.16
CA ASN A 39 -9.40 13.31 21.86
C ASN A 39 -9.07 12.10 20.98
N ALA A 40 -8.82 12.28 19.69
CA ALA A 40 -8.49 11.18 18.81
C ALA A 40 -7.09 10.61 19.10
N TYR A 41 -6.98 9.29 18.97
CA TYR A 41 -5.74 8.57 19.14
C TYR A 41 -4.96 8.57 17.82
N ASN A 42 -3.70 9.02 17.85
CA ASN A 42 -2.79 8.88 16.73
C ASN A 42 -2.27 7.44 16.73
N VAL A 43 -2.79 6.59 15.84
CA VAL A 43 -2.39 5.19 15.73
C VAL A 43 -1.82 4.97 14.34
N GLY A 44 -0.66 4.35 14.26
CA GLY A 44 -0.07 4.03 12.97
C GLY A 44 0.75 2.76 13.04
N ALA A 45 1.01 2.22 11.86
CA ALA A 45 1.96 1.15 11.66
C ALA A 45 2.90 1.58 10.55
N PHE A 46 4.18 1.29 10.72
CA PHE A 46 5.19 1.60 9.73
C PHE A 46 6.14 0.41 9.61
N ILE A 47 6.28 -0.06 8.38
CA ILE A 47 7.27 -1.04 7.99
C ILE A 47 7.92 -0.54 6.69
N ARG A 48 9.23 -0.62 6.61
CA ARG A 48 10.00 -0.20 5.44
C ARG A 48 11.10 -1.21 5.18
N ASN A 49 11.29 -1.52 3.90
CA ASN A 49 12.29 -2.49 3.44
C ASN A 49 12.14 -3.86 4.11
N ALA A 50 10.90 -4.27 4.38
CA ALA A 50 10.65 -5.66 4.74
C ALA A 50 10.77 -6.52 3.49
N GLU A 51 11.80 -7.36 3.46
CA GLU A 51 11.99 -8.35 2.42
C GLU A 51 10.99 -9.49 2.60
N VAL A 52 10.17 -9.72 1.59
CA VAL A 52 9.14 -10.77 1.59
C VAL A 52 9.05 -11.43 0.23
N ARG A 53 8.45 -12.62 0.21
CA ARG A 53 8.06 -13.32 -1.01
C ARG A 53 6.61 -13.72 -0.93
N TYR A 54 5.76 -13.08 -1.71
CA TYR A 54 4.35 -13.44 -1.80
C TYR A 54 4.09 -14.31 -3.03
N THR A 55 3.19 -15.28 -2.90
CA THR A 55 2.84 -16.24 -3.93
C THR A 55 1.60 -15.81 -4.73
N ARG A 56 0.76 -14.96 -4.15
CA ARG A 56 -0.44 -14.43 -4.79
C ARG A 56 -0.74 -13.04 -4.25
N ALA A 57 -1.09 -12.13 -5.15
CA ALA A 57 -1.69 -10.85 -4.81
C ALA A 57 -3.16 -10.81 -5.24
N LYS A 58 -3.96 -10.02 -4.54
CA LYS A 58 -5.32 -9.70 -4.99
C LYS A 58 -5.66 -8.26 -4.66
N LEU A 59 -6.08 -7.53 -5.68
CA LEU A 59 -6.78 -6.26 -5.56
C LEU A 59 -8.29 -6.52 -5.59
N VAL A 60 -9.01 -5.93 -4.65
CA VAL A 60 -10.47 -6.06 -4.50
C VAL A 60 -11.09 -4.68 -4.38
N ASP A 61 -12.12 -4.42 -5.17
CA ASP A 61 -12.97 -3.25 -5.05
C ASP A 61 -13.74 -3.30 -3.71
N ALA A 62 -13.68 -2.21 -2.94
CA ALA A 62 -14.34 -2.05 -1.65
C ALA A 62 -15.34 -0.88 -1.64
N GLY A 63 -15.78 -0.40 -2.80
CA GLY A 63 -16.73 0.71 -2.96
C GLY A 63 -16.02 1.99 -3.38
N ASP A 64 -15.65 2.83 -2.41
CA ASP A 64 -14.97 4.11 -2.64
C ASP A 64 -13.44 3.99 -2.71
N ALA A 65 -12.90 2.83 -2.33
CA ALA A 65 -11.49 2.52 -2.37
C ALA A 65 -11.26 1.03 -2.67
N PHE A 66 -9.99 0.62 -2.68
CA PHE A 66 -9.60 -0.77 -2.90
C PHE A 66 -8.89 -1.36 -1.68
N ARG A 67 -8.85 -2.69 -1.68
CA ARG A 67 -8.13 -3.53 -0.72
C ARG A 67 -7.09 -4.35 -1.47
N VAL A 68 -5.86 -4.38 -0.95
CA VAL A 68 -4.76 -5.19 -1.48
C VAL A 68 -4.38 -6.24 -0.45
N GLY A 69 -4.42 -7.50 -0.85
CA GLY A 69 -3.92 -8.63 -0.06
C GLY A 69 -2.76 -9.33 -0.75
N LEU A 70 -1.65 -9.54 -0.04
CA LEU A 70 -0.49 -10.30 -0.49
C LEU A 70 -0.37 -11.57 0.36
N LYS A 71 -0.54 -12.74 -0.26
CA LYS A 71 -0.36 -14.05 0.39
C LYS A 71 1.11 -14.45 0.38
N MET A 72 1.71 -14.62 1.54
CA MET A 72 3.04 -15.24 1.69
C MET A 72 2.88 -16.72 2.07
N ASP A 73 3.96 -17.49 2.13
CA ASP A 73 3.92 -18.87 2.65
C ASP A 73 3.32 -18.88 4.08
N LYS A 74 3.91 -18.08 4.98
CA LYS A 74 3.54 -17.99 6.40
C LYS A 74 2.92 -16.65 6.79
N GLY A 75 1.85 -16.27 6.11
CA GLY A 75 1.05 -15.11 6.52
C GLY A 75 0.54 -14.28 5.36
N TRP A 76 0.19 -13.04 5.67
CA TRP A 76 -0.43 -12.11 4.74
C TRP A 76 0.03 -10.69 5.03
N ILE A 77 0.14 -9.87 3.99
CA ILE A 77 0.19 -8.41 4.09
C ILE A 77 -1.14 -7.89 3.54
N TYR A 78 -1.74 -6.94 4.22
CA TYR A 78 -3.05 -6.41 3.85
C TYR A 78 -3.08 -4.90 4.03
N ALA A 79 -3.59 -4.19 3.02
CA ALA A 79 -3.80 -2.76 3.02
C ALA A 79 -5.21 -2.45 2.50
N GLU A 80 -5.91 -1.55 3.17
CA GLU A 80 -7.28 -1.14 2.84
C GLU A 80 -7.36 0.37 2.74
N GLY A 81 -8.15 0.85 1.80
CA GLY A 81 -8.33 2.28 1.56
C GLY A 81 -7.39 2.86 0.51
N VAL A 82 -6.75 2.02 -0.32
CA VAL A 82 -5.92 2.52 -1.43
C VAL A 82 -6.81 2.99 -2.58
N THR A 83 -6.50 4.16 -3.13
CA THR A 83 -7.30 4.84 -4.17
C THR A 83 -6.47 5.16 -5.41
N ASP A 84 -5.18 5.40 -5.19
CA ASP A 84 -4.25 5.89 -6.20
C ASP A 84 -3.05 4.94 -6.32
N TRP A 85 -2.44 4.93 -7.49
CA TRP A 85 -1.23 4.17 -7.75
C TRP A 85 -0.32 4.82 -8.79
N GLU A 86 0.90 4.32 -8.87
CA GLU A 86 1.90 4.66 -9.87
C GLU A 86 2.90 3.53 -9.98
N LEU A 87 3.35 3.23 -11.21
CA LEU A 87 4.55 2.46 -11.45
C LEU A 87 5.62 3.46 -11.92
N ASN A 88 6.60 3.75 -11.07
CA ASN A 88 7.60 4.77 -11.38
C ASN A 88 8.70 4.23 -12.31
N GLU A 89 9.62 5.11 -12.71
CA GLU A 89 10.72 4.80 -13.62
C GLU A 89 11.71 3.76 -13.04
N ASP A 90 11.81 3.66 -11.71
CA ASP A 90 12.63 2.67 -11.00
C ASP A 90 11.94 1.29 -10.90
N GLY A 91 10.76 1.12 -11.51
CA GLY A 91 9.98 -0.11 -11.45
C GLY A 91 9.44 -0.39 -10.04
N GLN A 92 9.08 0.64 -9.29
CA GLN A 92 8.44 0.53 -7.98
C GLN A 92 6.93 0.72 -8.15
N LEU A 93 6.16 -0.25 -7.68
CA LEU A 93 4.71 -0.13 -7.60
C LEU A 93 4.36 0.61 -6.31
N LEU A 94 3.87 1.83 -6.46
CA LEU A 94 3.45 2.69 -5.36
C LEU A 94 1.92 2.73 -5.35
N MET A 95 1.29 2.39 -4.23
CA MET A 95 -0.16 2.54 -4.03
C MET A 95 -0.40 3.31 -2.74
N ALA A 96 -1.35 4.24 -2.77
CA ALA A 96 -1.69 5.04 -1.60
C ALA A 96 -3.19 5.36 -1.55
N GLY A 97 -3.65 5.63 -0.33
CA GLY A 97 -4.96 6.21 -0.04
C GLY A 97 -4.78 7.52 0.68
N HIS A 98 -5.55 8.53 0.29
CA HIS A 98 -5.47 9.87 0.86
C HIS A 98 -6.80 10.30 1.46
N ASP A 99 -6.75 11.13 2.50
CA ASP A 99 -7.96 11.79 3.01
C ASP A 99 -8.38 12.97 2.11
N SER A 100 -9.48 13.64 2.48
CA SER A 100 -10.02 14.79 1.74
C SER A 100 -9.07 16.00 1.66
N GLU A 101 -8.01 16.03 2.48
CA GLU A 101 -6.99 17.09 2.47
C GLU A 101 -5.72 16.64 1.71
N GLY A 102 -5.74 15.45 1.11
CA GLY A 102 -4.62 14.89 0.36
C GLY A 102 -3.53 14.28 1.23
N ARG A 103 -3.78 14.03 2.52
CA ARG A 103 -2.79 13.42 3.42
C ARG A 103 -2.87 11.90 3.30
N VAL A 104 -1.70 11.24 3.27
CA VAL A 104 -1.63 9.78 3.20
C VAL A 104 -2.28 9.18 4.44
N MET A 105 -3.26 8.29 4.24
CA MET A 105 -3.89 7.44 5.27
C MET A 105 -3.29 6.03 5.28
N VAL A 106 -2.99 5.52 4.08
CA VAL A 106 -2.39 4.21 3.86
C VAL A 106 -1.44 4.28 2.66
N ALA A 107 -0.31 3.60 2.75
CA ALA A 107 0.57 3.38 1.62
C ALA A 107 1.00 1.90 1.59
N LEU A 108 0.94 1.28 0.43
CA LEU A 108 1.54 -0.03 0.18
C LEU A 108 2.41 0.10 -1.07
N GLN A 109 3.72 -0.09 -0.90
CA GLN A 109 4.70 0.05 -1.97
C GLN A 109 5.52 -1.23 -2.09
N ILE A 110 5.84 -1.61 -3.33
CA ILE A 110 6.55 -2.84 -3.67
C ILE A 110 7.71 -2.50 -4.62
N SER A 111 8.90 -3.00 -4.33
CA SER A 111 10.06 -2.87 -5.21
C SER A 111 10.95 -4.11 -5.16
N GLU A 112 11.66 -4.42 -6.24
CA GLU A 112 12.72 -5.44 -6.23
C GLU A 112 13.98 -4.96 -5.50
N ASN A 113 14.12 -3.64 -5.27
CA ASN A 113 15.25 -3.04 -4.55
C ASN A 113 14.77 -2.36 -3.26
N PRO A 114 15.62 -2.24 -2.22
CA PRO A 114 15.28 -1.44 -1.05
C PRO A 114 14.94 0.00 -1.43
N PHE A 115 13.87 0.54 -0.83
CA PHE A 115 13.54 1.96 -0.94
C PHE A 115 14.64 2.80 -0.27
N ARG A 116 15.14 3.80 -1.01
CA ARG A 116 16.16 4.75 -0.54
C ARG A 116 15.54 5.80 0.41
N TYR A 117 16.41 6.47 1.15
CA TYR A 117 16.07 7.62 2.00
C TYR A 117 16.18 8.93 1.23
#